data_AF-A0A1M7ILM1-F1
#
_entry.id   AF-A0A1M7ILM1-F1
#
_cell.length_a   1.000
_cell.length_b   1.000
_cell.length_c   1.000
_cell.angle_alpha   90.00
_cell.angle_beta   90.00
_cell.angle_gamma   90.00
#
_symmetry.space_group_name_H-M   'P 1'
#
loop_
_entity.id
_entity.type
_entity.pdbx_description
1 polymer ?
#
loop_
_entity_poly.entity_id
_entity_poly.type
_entity_poly.pdbx_seq_one_letter_code
_entity_poly.pdbx_strand_id
1 'polypeptide(L)'
;MHLRNFLQLLCALLLTLQAFAGGMSAWEEKTPKGNNIYYDGTAGGWITLTLDTTEVMFRHFYFYKGCTIATDDSLHYIINENNNTIQRFDNEAAWKAAIKAQGLNPLWKREYNDAYGTDKFGHILLLIFFPIPLLLPILWLVCLISLFFTSRKFFTARKHFSWIYPVIVLLVILYDNIPQSI
;
A
#
# COMPACT_ATOMS: atom_id res chain seq x y z
N MET A 1 42.58 -3.25 -18.65
CA MET A 1 41.99 -4.50 -18.12
C MET A 1 41.16 -4.30 -16.84
N HIS A 2 41.21 -3.15 -16.15
CA HIS A 2 40.53 -2.97 -14.85
C HIS A 2 39.03 -2.62 -14.89
N LEU A 3 38.52 -2.03 -15.98
CA LEU A 3 37.11 -1.59 -16.05
C LEU A 3 36.11 -2.76 -16.06
N ARG A 4 36.47 -3.89 -16.70
CA ARG A 4 35.60 -5.07 -16.79
C ARG A 4 35.37 -5.72 -15.43
N ASN A 5 36.42 -5.82 -14.61
CA ASN A 5 36.36 -6.42 -13.28
C ASN A 5 35.60 -5.51 -12.31
N PHE A 6 35.72 -4.19 -12.44
CA PHE A 6 34.95 -3.23 -11.64
C PHE A 6 33.45 -3.30 -11.95
N LEU A 7 33.06 -3.39 -13.22
CA LEU A 7 31.64 -3.54 -13.61
C LEU A 7 31.05 -4.86 -13.10
N GLN A 8 31.82 -5.95 -13.14
CA GLN A 8 31.39 -7.25 -12.60
C GLN A 8 31.23 -7.20 -11.07
N LEU A 9 32.13 -6.54 -10.36
CA LEU A 9 32.04 -6.34 -8.91
C LEU A 9 30.83 -5.46 -8.55
N LEU A 10 30.59 -4.39 -9.31
CA LEU A 10 29.43 -3.51 -9.12
C LEU A 10 28.11 -4.25 -9.37
N CYS A 11 28.02 -5.03 -10.46
CA CYS A 11 26.85 -5.88 -10.71
C CYS A 11 26.65 -6.93 -9.61
N ALA A 12 27.72 -7.55 -9.11
CA ALA A 12 27.62 -8.51 -8.01
C ALA A 12 27.16 -7.85 -6.69
N LEU A 13 27.63 -6.64 -6.39
CA LEU A 13 27.22 -5.86 -5.21
C LEU A 13 25.78 -5.34 -5.30
N LEU A 14 25.27 -5.08 -6.51
CA LEU A 14 23.86 -4.72 -6.72
C LEU A 14 22.93 -5.94 -6.59
N LEU A 15 23.46 -7.15 -6.75
CA LEU A 15 22.71 -8.42 -6.64
C LEU A 15 22.68 -9.01 -5.22
N THR A 16 23.40 -8.43 -4.24
CA THR A 16 23.30 -8.84 -2.83
C THR A 16 22.13 -8.18 -2.09
N LEU A 17 21.31 -7.39 -2.79
CA LEU A 17 20.00 -6.97 -2.28
C LEU A 17 19.18 -8.23 -2.02
N GLN A 18 18.61 -8.32 -0.82
CA GLN A 18 17.98 -9.52 -0.27
C GLN A 18 17.02 -10.17 -1.27
N ALA A 19 17.47 -11.25 -1.91
CA ALA A 19 16.63 -12.09 -2.74
C ALA A 19 15.80 -12.96 -1.80
N PHE A 20 14.56 -12.54 -1.53
CA PHE A 20 13.60 -13.37 -0.81
C PHE A 20 13.29 -14.62 -1.64
N ALA A 21 13.27 -15.79 -1.00
CA ALA A 21 13.03 -17.08 -1.65
C ALA A 21 11.60 -17.20 -2.26
N GLY A 22 10.70 -16.26 -1.96
CA GLY A 22 9.32 -16.21 -2.46
C GLY A 22 9.12 -15.45 -3.79
N GLY A 23 10.19 -15.07 -4.47
CA GLY A 23 10.12 -14.33 -5.74
C GLY A 23 9.64 -12.89 -5.58
N MET A 24 9.25 -12.24 -6.69
CA MET A 24 8.81 -10.83 -6.70
C MET A 24 7.45 -10.59 -6.00
N SER A 25 6.76 -11.65 -5.59
CA SER A 25 5.47 -11.60 -4.89
C SER A 25 5.59 -11.63 -3.37
N ALA A 26 6.72 -12.08 -2.82
CA ALA A 26 6.94 -12.03 -1.38
C ALA A 26 7.15 -10.59 -0.90
N TRP A 27 6.60 -10.28 0.25
CA TRP A 27 6.73 -8.97 0.89
C TRP A 27 6.67 -9.09 2.40
N GLU A 28 7.33 -8.16 3.08
CA GLU A 28 7.29 -8.01 4.54
C GLU A 28 7.11 -6.52 4.84
N GLU A 29 6.18 -6.22 5.74
CA GLU A 29 5.74 -4.87 6.05
C GLU A 29 5.46 -4.72 7.55
N LYS A 30 5.35 -3.47 7.99
CA LYS A 30 4.87 -3.14 9.34
C LYS A 30 3.41 -2.75 9.29
N THR A 31 2.61 -3.30 10.20
CA THR A 31 1.24 -2.81 10.43
C THR A 31 1.28 -1.37 10.97
N PRO A 32 0.14 -0.64 10.98
CA PRO A 32 0.07 0.67 11.61
C PRO A 32 0.45 0.71 13.10
N LYS A 33 0.52 -0.45 13.76
CA LYS A 33 0.94 -0.59 15.15
C LYS A 33 2.37 -1.14 15.32
N GLY A 34 3.08 -1.37 14.21
CA GLY A 34 4.49 -1.78 14.21
C GLY A 34 4.72 -3.28 14.28
N ASN A 35 3.65 -4.09 14.21
CA ASN A 35 3.74 -5.55 14.14
C ASN A 35 4.22 -5.98 12.75
N ASN A 36 4.89 -7.13 12.67
CA ASN A 36 5.34 -7.68 11.39
C ASN A 36 4.18 -8.37 10.69
N ILE A 37 3.94 -8.01 9.44
CA ILE A 37 3.02 -8.70 8.55
C ILE A 37 3.77 -9.06 7.28
N TYR A 38 3.71 -10.32 6.86
CA TYR A 38 4.44 -10.77 5.69
C TYR A 38 3.67 -11.81 4.89
N TYR A 39 4.03 -11.91 3.62
CA TYR A 39 3.61 -12.93 2.68
C TYR A 39 4.84 -13.57 2.06
N ASP A 40 4.93 -14.89 2.13
CA ASP A 40 6.09 -15.66 1.66
C ASP A 40 6.07 -15.97 0.16
N GLY A 41 5.05 -15.52 -0.58
CA GLY A 41 4.91 -15.76 -2.01
C GLY A 41 4.43 -17.19 -2.37
N THR A 42 3.97 -17.97 -1.40
CA THR A 42 3.50 -19.35 -1.64
C THR A 42 2.11 -19.40 -2.28
N ALA A 43 1.85 -20.48 -3.02
CA ALA A 43 0.53 -20.76 -3.58
C ALA A 43 -0.49 -20.95 -2.43
N GLY A 44 -1.38 -19.99 -2.27
CA GLY A 44 -2.40 -20.00 -1.21
C GLY A 44 -2.74 -18.63 -0.66
N GLY A 45 -1.90 -17.61 -0.92
CA GLY A 45 -2.17 -16.23 -0.53
C GLY A 45 -2.28 -16.03 0.99
N TRP A 46 -1.58 -16.87 1.76
CA TRP A 46 -1.61 -16.80 3.22
C TRP A 46 -0.66 -15.73 3.72
N ILE A 47 -1.21 -14.84 4.54
CA ILE A 47 -0.51 -13.71 5.13
C ILE A 47 -0.33 -14.01 6.60
N THR A 48 0.90 -13.88 7.09
CA THR A 48 1.23 -14.11 8.49
C THR A 48 1.41 -12.76 9.18
N LEU A 49 0.67 -12.56 10.28
CA LEU A 49 0.86 -11.46 11.21
C LEU A 49 1.50 -12.00 12.50
N THR A 50 2.64 -11.44 12.88
CA THR A 50 3.35 -11.78 14.12
C THR A 50 3.06 -10.72 15.18
N LEU A 51 2.43 -11.14 16.29
CA LEU A 51 2.16 -10.35 17.49
C LEU A 51 3.03 -10.89 18.61
N ASP A 52 4.13 -10.21 18.93
CA ASP A 52 5.16 -10.66 19.87
C ASP A 52 5.69 -12.06 19.54
N THR A 53 5.11 -13.12 20.14
CA THR A 53 5.45 -14.53 19.95
C THR A 53 4.34 -15.35 19.30
N THR A 54 3.19 -14.74 19.00
CA THR A 54 2.03 -15.42 18.41
C THR A 54 1.91 -15.05 16.94
N GLU A 55 1.71 -16.06 16.10
CA GLU A 55 1.48 -15.88 14.66
C GLU A 55 0.03 -16.20 14.32
N VAL A 56 -0.57 -15.37 13.46
CA VAL A 56 -1.92 -15.57 12.92
C VAL A 56 -1.84 -15.52 11.40
N MET A 57 -2.43 -16.52 10.75
CA MET A 57 -2.48 -16.61 9.29
C MET A 57 -3.88 -16.31 8.79
N PHE A 58 -4.00 -15.52 7.73
CA PHE A 58 -5.27 -15.16 7.09
C PHE A 58 -5.06 -14.79 5.62
N ARG A 59 -6.15 -14.57 4.87
CA ARG A 59 -6.07 -14.20 3.44
C ARG A 59 -6.53 -12.78 3.15
N HIS A 60 -7.62 -12.38 3.76
CA HIS A 60 -8.20 -11.05 3.57
C HIS A 60 -8.16 -10.29 4.88
N PHE A 61 -7.86 -9.00 4.81
CA PHE A 61 -7.77 -8.18 6.00
C PHE A 61 -7.99 -6.70 5.72
N TYR A 62 -8.26 -5.95 6.78
CA TYR A 62 -8.21 -4.50 6.78
C TYR A 62 -7.79 -3.97 8.16
N PHE A 63 -7.16 -2.80 8.18
CA PHE A 63 -6.78 -2.13 9.42
C PHE A 63 -7.85 -1.13 9.84
N TYR A 64 -8.27 -1.15 11.10
CA TYR A 64 -9.20 -0.15 11.64
C TYR A 64 -9.03 0.04 13.15
N LYS A 65 -8.90 1.29 13.60
CA LYS A 65 -8.79 1.66 15.04
C LYS A 65 -7.74 0.88 15.86
N GLY A 66 -6.63 0.48 15.24
CA GLY A 66 -5.61 -0.33 15.91
C GLY A 66 -5.96 -1.81 16.06
N CYS A 67 -6.97 -2.27 15.34
CA CYS A 67 -7.26 -3.67 15.13
C CYS A 67 -6.97 -4.04 13.67
N THR A 68 -6.48 -5.26 13.48
CA THR A 68 -6.50 -5.95 12.19
C THR A 68 -7.72 -6.86 12.17
N ILE A 69 -8.61 -6.61 11.22
CA ILE A 69 -9.81 -7.42 11.02
C ILE A 69 -9.55 -8.32 9.83
N ALA A 70 -9.50 -9.62 10.06
CA ALA A 70 -9.02 -10.57 9.09
C ALA A 70 -9.96 -11.76 8.93
N THR A 71 -9.93 -12.38 7.76
CA THR A 71 -10.75 -13.55 7.42
C THR A 71 -9.96 -14.52 6.54
N ASP A 72 -10.25 -15.80 6.71
CA ASP A 72 -9.93 -16.85 5.76
C ASP A 72 -11.23 -17.55 5.29
N ASP A 73 -11.12 -18.67 4.59
CA ASP A 73 -12.28 -19.39 4.03
C ASP A 73 -13.24 -19.95 5.11
N SER A 74 -12.75 -20.11 6.34
CA SER A 74 -13.45 -20.82 7.42
C SER A 74 -13.49 -20.07 8.75
N LEU A 75 -12.56 -19.16 8.98
CA LEU A 75 -12.33 -18.47 10.24
C LEU A 75 -12.31 -16.97 10.03
N HIS A 76 -12.77 -16.28 11.06
CA HIS A 76 -12.75 -14.83 11.14
C HIS A 76 -12.02 -14.39 12.40
N TYR A 77 -11.27 -13.29 12.29
CA TYR A 77 -10.43 -12.79 13.34
C TYR A 77 -10.71 -11.32 13.60
N ILE A 78 -10.64 -10.96 14.88
CA ILE A 78 -10.48 -9.59 15.35
C ILE A 78 -9.19 -9.58 16.15
N ILE A 79 -8.16 -8.96 15.60
CA ILE A 79 -6.82 -8.92 16.17
C ILE A 79 -6.61 -7.51 16.71
N ASN A 80 -6.64 -7.34 18.02
CA ASN A 80 -6.34 -6.05 18.63
C ASN A 80 -4.83 -5.94 18.85
N GLU A 81 -4.20 -5.10 18.04
CA GLU A 81 -2.76 -4.94 18.00
C GLU A 81 -2.22 -4.02 19.11
N ASN A 82 -3.08 -3.33 19.86
CA ASN A 82 -2.64 -2.50 20.99
C ASN A 82 -2.36 -3.34 22.25
N ASN A 83 -3.05 -4.47 22.38
CA ASN A 83 -2.96 -5.35 23.55
C ASN A 83 -2.61 -6.80 23.17
N ASN A 84 -2.28 -7.04 21.91
CA ASN A 84 -1.90 -8.34 21.36
C ASN A 84 -2.93 -9.45 21.64
N THR A 85 -4.22 -9.10 21.57
CA THR A 85 -5.32 -10.07 21.76
C THR A 85 -5.93 -10.49 20.44
N ILE A 86 -6.18 -11.80 20.29
CA ILE A 86 -6.77 -12.39 19.10
C ILE A 86 -8.12 -13.00 19.50
N GLN A 87 -9.19 -12.54 18.85
CA GLN A 87 -10.51 -13.14 18.96
C GLN A 87 -10.78 -13.92 17.67
N ARG A 88 -10.95 -15.24 17.78
CA ARG A 88 -11.25 -16.14 16.67
C ARG A 88 -12.73 -16.52 16.70
N PHE A 89 -13.32 -16.56 15.51
CA PHE A 89 -14.72 -16.92 15.30
C PHE A 89 -14.83 -17.92 14.16
N ASP A 90 -15.51 -19.04 14.42
CA ASP A 90 -15.83 -20.04 13.38
C ASP A 90 -17.19 -19.73 12.70
N ASN A 91 -17.83 -18.61 13.07
CA ASN A 91 -19.15 -18.20 12.55
C ASN A 91 -19.14 -16.71 12.20
N GLU A 92 -19.41 -16.41 10.93
CA GLU A 92 -19.47 -15.05 10.39
C GLU A 92 -20.48 -14.15 11.11
N ALA A 93 -21.64 -14.69 11.52
CA ALA A 93 -22.66 -13.92 12.23
C ALA A 93 -22.18 -13.48 13.61
N ALA A 94 -21.48 -14.36 14.34
CA ALA A 94 -20.89 -14.04 15.64
C ALA A 94 -19.78 -12.99 15.49
N TRP A 95 -18.94 -13.12 14.46
CA TRP A 95 -17.90 -12.16 14.13
C TRP A 95 -18.45 -10.78 13.78
N LYS A 96 -19.48 -10.70 12.91
CA LYS A 96 -20.18 -9.45 12.58
C LYS A 96 -20.81 -8.79 13.81
N ALA A 97 -21.40 -9.59 14.70
CA ALA A 97 -21.93 -9.09 15.97
C ALA A 97 -20.82 -8.52 16.87
N ALA A 98 -19.66 -9.18 16.95
CA ALA A 98 -18.50 -8.71 17.70
C ALA A 98 -17.92 -7.40 17.13
N ILE A 99 -17.79 -7.28 15.80
CA ILE A 99 -17.37 -6.05 15.12
C ILE A 99 -18.32 -4.90 15.47
N LYS A 100 -19.62 -5.13 15.36
CA LYS A 100 -20.64 -4.11 15.69
C LYS A 100 -20.60 -3.72 17.16
N ALA A 101 -20.47 -4.69 18.07
CA ALA A 101 -20.40 -4.46 19.50
C ALA A 101 -19.16 -3.64 19.91
N GLN A 102 -18.03 -3.85 19.23
CA GLN A 102 -16.78 -3.13 19.47
C GLN A 102 -16.69 -1.81 18.68
N GLY A 103 -17.70 -1.45 17.87
CA GLY A 103 -17.69 -0.23 17.07
C GLY A 103 -16.61 -0.22 15.97
N LEU A 104 -16.31 -1.40 15.42
CA LEU A 104 -15.26 -1.65 14.42
C LEU A 104 -15.78 -1.57 12.96
N ASN A 105 -16.88 -0.85 12.73
CA ASN A 105 -17.40 -0.59 11.38
C ASN A 105 -16.77 0.70 10.82
N PRO A 106 -15.88 0.63 9.81
CA PRO A 106 -15.39 1.81 9.11
C PRO A 106 -16.48 2.43 8.23
N LEU A 107 -16.40 3.73 8.01
CA LEU A 107 -17.17 4.45 6.99
C LEU A 107 -16.68 4.10 5.59
N TRP A 108 -15.37 3.95 5.42
CA TRP A 108 -14.72 3.50 4.20
C TRP A 108 -13.76 2.35 4.50
N LYS A 109 -14.22 1.14 4.17
CA LYS A 109 -13.43 -0.09 4.27
C LYS A 109 -12.40 -0.12 3.14
N ARG A 110 -11.12 -0.26 3.50
CA ARG A 110 -10.05 -0.58 2.56
C ARG A 110 -9.56 -2.00 2.83
N GLU A 111 -9.91 -2.90 1.93
CA GLU A 111 -9.63 -4.33 2.06
C GLU A 111 -8.38 -4.72 1.28
N TYR A 112 -7.64 -5.65 1.84
CA TYR A 112 -6.35 -6.12 1.37
C TYR A 112 -6.32 -7.64 1.29
N ASN A 113 -5.39 -8.14 0.50
CA ASN A 113 -5.10 -9.55 0.30
C ASN A 113 -3.58 -9.77 0.19
N ASP A 114 -3.19 -10.91 -0.36
CA ASP A 114 -1.81 -11.31 -0.62
C ASP A 114 -1.06 -10.34 -1.54
N ALA A 115 -1.75 -9.48 -2.29
CA ALA A 115 -1.14 -8.43 -3.11
C ALA A 115 -0.82 -7.15 -2.32
N TYR A 116 -1.09 -7.06 -1.01
CA TYR A 116 -0.92 -5.84 -0.22
C TYR A 116 0.45 -5.15 -0.39
N GLY A 117 1.55 -5.90 -0.30
CA GLY A 117 2.89 -5.32 -0.45
C GLY A 117 3.21 -4.95 -1.90
N THR A 118 2.74 -5.72 -2.88
CA THR A 118 2.97 -5.44 -4.30
C THR A 118 2.11 -4.30 -4.84
N ASP A 119 0.91 -4.12 -4.29
CA ASP A 119 -0.04 -3.09 -4.71
C ASP A 119 0.53 -1.69 -4.43
N LYS A 120 1.25 -1.48 -3.32
CA LYS A 120 1.93 -0.20 -3.02
C LYS A 120 2.86 0.22 -4.16
N PHE A 121 3.65 -0.73 -4.67
CA PHE A 121 4.53 -0.50 -5.81
C PHE A 121 3.73 -0.17 -7.08
N GLY A 122 2.62 -0.87 -7.31
CA GLY A 122 1.71 -0.63 -8.42
C GLY A 122 1.17 0.80 -8.47
N HIS A 123 0.77 1.37 -7.32
CA HIS A 123 0.26 2.75 -7.26
C HIS A 123 1.33 3.79 -7.58
N ILE A 124 2.56 3.60 -7.07
CA ILE A 124 3.70 4.48 -7.37
C ILE A 124 4.07 4.37 -8.85
N LEU A 125 4.12 3.16 -9.40
CA LEU A 125 4.35 2.96 -10.83
C LEU A 125 3.26 3.63 -11.67
N LEU A 126 1.98 3.51 -11.30
CA LEU A 126 0.89 4.14 -12.02
C LEU A 126 1.02 5.67 -12.00
N LEU A 127 1.44 6.24 -10.86
CA LEU A 127 1.77 7.66 -10.75
C LEU A 127 2.91 8.03 -11.72
N ILE A 128 3.98 7.24 -11.74
CA ILE A 128 5.16 7.46 -12.59
C ILE A 128 4.88 7.20 -14.06
N PHE A 129 3.97 6.31 -14.45
CA PHE A 129 3.80 5.89 -15.84
C PHE A 129 2.54 6.44 -16.52
N PHE A 130 1.46 6.70 -15.78
CA PHE A 130 0.14 6.82 -16.41
C PHE A 130 -0.74 7.99 -15.92
N PRO A 131 -0.18 8.99 -15.25
CA PRO A 131 -0.44 10.32 -15.80
C PRO A 131 0.76 11.25 -15.85
N ILE A 132 1.83 11.03 -15.07
CA ILE A 132 2.90 12.04 -14.94
C ILE A 132 3.70 12.23 -16.24
N PRO A 133 4.24 11.20 -16.92
CA PRO A 133 5.04 11.42 -18.13
C PRO A 133 4.19 11.88 -19.31
N LEU A 134 2.88 11.64 -19.28
CA LEU A 134 1.98 12.02 -20.36
C LEU A 134 1.40 13.42 -20.13
N LEU A 135 0.87 13.69 -18.93
CA LEU A 135 0.24 14.96 -18.60
C LEU A 135 1.27 16.06 -18.34
N LEU A 136 2.43 15.75 -17.78
CA LEU A 136 3.40 16.77 -17.40
C LEU A 136 4.03 17.47 -18.62
N PRO A 137 4.37 16.79 -19.74
CA PRO A 137 4.74 17.46 -20.98
C PRO A 137 3.60 18.28 -21.60
N ILE A 138 2.36 17.76 -21.59
CA ILE A 138 1.19 18.50 -22.09
C ILE A 138 0.98 19.78 -21.24
N LEU A 139 1.11 19.66 -19.92
CA LEU A 139 1.03 20.78 -18.98
C LEU A 139 2.15 21.79 -19.23
N TRP A 140 3.38 21.33 -19.46
CA TRP A 140 4.52 22.19 -19.78
C TRP A 140 4.27 22.95 -21.09
N LEU A 141 3.70 22.28 -22.09
CA LEU A 141 3.35 22.85 -23.39
C LEU A 141 2.21 23.88 -23.24
N VAL A 142 1.18 23.62 -22.44
CA VAL A 142 0.12 24.59 -22.11
C VAL A 142 0.69 25.81 -21.36
N CYS A 143 1.60 25.59 -20.41
CA CYS A 143 2.30 26.67 -19.72
C CYS A 143 3.12 27.53 -20.69
N LEU A 144 3.88 26.91 -21.61
CA LEU A 144 4.64 27.61 -22.64
C LEU A 144 3.72 28.41 -23.57
N ILE A 145 2.66 27.80 -24.12
CA ILE A 145 1.69 28.49 -24.98
C ILE A 145 1.07 29.68 -24.24
N SER A 146 0.76 29.53 -22.95
CA SER A 146 0.17 30.61 -22.15
C SER A 146 1.10 31.80 -21.89
N LEU A 147 2.40 31.68 -22.13
CA LEU A 147 3.34 32.81 -22.09
C LEU A 147 3.19 33.69 -23.34
N PHE A 148 2.84 33.09 -24.48
CA PHE A 148 2.62 33.82 -25.73
C PHE A 148 1.24 34.47 -25.81
N PHE A 149 0.26 33.96 -25.07
CA PHE A 149 -1.11 34.49 -25.07
C PHE A 149 -1.52 34.99 -23.67
N THR A 150 -1.59 36.32 -23.51
CA THR A 150 -1.96 37.01 -22.26
C THR A 150 -3.47 36.95 -21.95
N SER A 151 -4.13 35.83 -22.24
CA SER A 151 -5.56 35.68 -21.95
C SER A 151 -5.78 35.31 -20.48
N ARG A 152 -6.72 36.03 -19.83
CA ARG A 152 -7.13 35.81 -18.43
C ARG A 152 -7.60 34.37 -18.16
N LYS A 153 -8.10 33.68 -19.21
CA LYS A 153 -8.51 32.26 -19.12
C LYS A 153 -7.32 31.32 -18.87
N PHE A 154 -6.19 31.52 -19.56
CA PHE A 154 -5.01 30.68 -19.37
C PHE A 154 -4.33 30.91 -18.02
N PHE A 155 -4.42 32.12 -17.46
CA PHE A 155 -3.93 32.39 -16.10
C PHE A 155 -4.74 31.60 -15.05
N THR A 156 -6.08 31.61 -15.19
CA THR A 156 -6.96 30.87 -14.29
C THR A 156 -6.72 29.36 -14.36
N ALA A 157 -6.59 28.81 -15.58
CA ALA A 157 -6.25 27.40 -15.78
C ALA A 157 -4.93 27.03 -15.09
N ARG A 158 -3.85 27.79 -15.33
CA ARG A 158 -2.54 27.58 -14.67
C ARG A 158 -2.64 27.54 -13.15
N LYS A 159 -3.39 28.49 -12.56
CA LYS A 159 -3.62 28.52 -11.11
C LYS A 159 -4.29 27.25 -10.62
N HIS A 160 -5.31 26.74 -11.32
CA HIS A 160 -5.97 25.51 -10.91
C HIS A 160 -5.05 24.29 -10.99
N PHE A 161 -4.32 24.15 -12.10
CA PHE A 161 -3.41 23.03 -12.27
C PHE A 161 -2.26 23.02 -11.26
N SER A 162 -1.73 24.19 -10.88
CA SER A 162 -0.61 24.26 -9.94
C SER A 162 -0.98 23.77 -8.54
N TRP A 163 -2.26 23.76 -8.15
CA TRP A 163 -2.70 23.19 -6.87
C TRP A 163 -3.29 21.78 -7.00
N ILE A 164 -3.99 21.46 -8.10
CA ILE A 164 -4.60 20.13 -8.29
C ILE A 164 -3.53 19.03 -8.26
N TYR A 165 -2.41 19.26 -8.95
CA TYR A 165 -1.34 18.26 -9.02
C TYR A 165 -0.74 17.90 -7.66
N PRO A 166 -0.20 18.84 -6.85
CA PRO A 166 0.34 18.50 -5.54
C PRO A 166 -0.71 17.92 -4.61
N VAL A 167 -1.99 18.29 -4.75
CA VAL A 167 -3.09 17.67 -3.99
C VAL A 167 -3.27 16.21 -4.37
N ILE A 168 -3.31 15.87 -5.67
CA ILE A 168 -3.42 14.46 -6.12
C ILE A 168 -2.22 13.65 -5.64
N VAL A 169 -1.00 14.17 -5.80
CA VAL A 169 0.22 13.51 -5.33
C VAL A 169 0.18 13.29 -3.81
N LEU A 170 -0.22 14.32 -3.06
CA LEU A 170 -0.39 14.20 -1.61
C LEU A 170 -1.43 13.14 -1.25
N LEU A 171 -2.57 13.10 -1.94
CA LEU A 171 -3.61 12.09 -1.70
C LEU A 171 -3.09 10.68 -2.00
N VAL A 172 -2.30 10.46 -3.05
CA VAL A 172 -1.70 9.16 -3.34
C VAL A 172 -0.67 8.77 -2.28
N ILE A 173 0.19 9.71 -1.86
CA ILE A 173 1.16 9.47 -0.78
C ILE A 173 0.42 9.12 0.52
N LEU A 174 -0.61 9.87 0.89
CA LEU A 174 -1.41 9.58 2.08
C LEU A 174 -2.15 8.24 1.94
N TYR A 175 -2.67 7.92 0.76
CA TYR A 175 -3.30 6.63 0.49
C TYR A 175 -2.33 5.48 0.72
N ASP A 176 -1.10 5.59 0.24
CA ASP A 176 -0.08 4.54 0.34
C ASP A 176 0.50 4.40 1.75
N ASN A 177 0.74 5.54 2.43
CA ASN A 177 1.36 5.57 3.75
C ASN A 177 0.37 5.35 4.90
N ILE A 178 -0.93 5.53 4.67
CA ILE A 178 -1.98 5.33 5.68
C ILE A 178 -2.87 4.18 5.19
N PRO A 179 -2.54 2.92 5.53
CA PRO A 179 -3.31 1.76 5.08
C PRO A 179 -4.60 1.55 5.89
N GLN A 180 -4.88 2.42 6.87
CA GLN A 180 -6.06 2.30 7.72
C GLN A 180 -7.34 2.67 6.97
N SER A 181 -8.39 1.88 7.23
CA SER A 181 -9.77 2.24 6.89
C SER A 181 -10.22 3.47 7.70
N ILE A 182 -11.14 4.26 7.14
CA ILE A 182 -11.68 5.49 7.74
C ILE A 182 -13.06 5.21 8.33
#